data_AF-A0A352MWJ0-F1
#
_entry.id   AF-A0A352MWJ0-F1
#
_cell.length_a   1.000
_cell.length_b   1.000
_cell.length_c   1.000
_cell.angle_alpha   90.00
_cell.angle_beta   90.00
_cell.angle_gamma   90.00
#
_symmetry.space_group_name_H-M   'P 1'
#
loop_
_entity.id
_entity.type
_entity.pdbx_description
1 polymer ?
#
loop_
_entity_poly.entity_id
_entity_poly.type
_entity_poly.pdbx_seq_one_letter_code
_entity_poly.pdbx_strand_id
1 'polypeptide(L)' 'MIDIHCHLLHGVDDGSDDLEGSLDALKLAEEAGFTDIILTPHYIKDYYDNSIENTKDKLKEL' A
#
# COMPACT_ATOMS: atom_id res chain seq x y z
N MET A 1 -17.23 0.49 -2.89
CA MET A 1 -16.93 0.93 -1.50
C MET A 1 -15.56 1.59 -1.53
N ILE A 2 -15.30 2.60 -0.69
CA ILE A 2 -13.99 3.26 -0.65
C ILE A 2 -13.26 2.78 0.60
N ASP A 3 -12.07 2.19 0.43
CA ASP A 3 -11.15 1.95 1.54
C ASP A 3 -10.27 3.18 1.72
N ILE A 4 -10.25 3.70 2.94
CA ILE A 4 -9.50 4.92 3.28
C ILE A 4 -8.30 4.64 4.18
N HIS A 5 -8.05 3.38 4.55
CA HIS A 5 -6.94 3.02 5.41
C HIS A 5 -6.48 1.58 5.17
N CYS A 6 -5.35 1.43 4.48
CA CYS A 6 -4.72 0.14 4.25
C CYS A 6 -3.20 0.24 4.11
N HIS A 7 -2.55 -0.91 4.32
CA HIS A 7 -1.11 -1.09 4.29
C HIS A 7 -0.72 -2.04 3.14
N LEU A 8 -1.12 -1.68 1.91
CA LEU A 8 -0.93 -2.50 0.71
C LEU A 8 0.21 -2.04 -0.19
N LEU A 9 0.97 -1.00 0.21
CA LEU A 9 2.16 -0.60 -0.54
C LEU A 9 3.35 -1.42 -0.04
N HIS A 10 3.90 -2.30 -0.87
CA HIS A 10 5.00 -3.16 -0.43
C HIS A 10 6.30 -2.40 -0.15
N GLY A 11 7.06 -2.92 0.81
CA GLY A 11 8.44 -2.47 1.09
C GLY A 11 8.57 -1.07 1.68
N VAL A 12 7.50 -0.49 2.21
CA VAL A 12 7.54 0.79 2.94
C VAL A 12 7.23 0.63 4.43
N ASP A 13 6.42 -0.35 4.85
CA ASP A 13 6.14 -0.58 6.27
C ASP A 13 5.95 -2.08 6.56
N ASP A 14 5.23 -2.40 7.64
CA ASP A 14 4.85 -3.74 8.07
C ASP A 14 3.60 -4.30 7.39
N GLY A 15 3.12 -3.65 6.34
CA GLY A 15 2.00 -4.09 5.52
C GLY A 15 2.36 -5.24 4.59
N SER A 16 2.28 -4.99 3.29
CA SER A 16 2.54 -6.00 2.27
C SER A 16 4.04 -6.33 2.16
N ASP A 17 4.36 -7.64 2.19
CA ASP A 17 5.73 -8.15 2.12
C ASP A 17 6.40 -7.88 0.76
N ASP A 18 5.65 -8.01 -0.34
CA ASP A 18 6.15 -7.86 -1.70
C ASP A 18 5.07 -7.38 -2.70
N LEU A 19 5.50 -7.12 -3.94
CA LEU A 19 4.63 -6.62 -5.00
C LEU A 19 3.50 -7.61 -5.33
N GLU A 20 3.80 -8.91 -5.35
CA GLU A 20 2.81 -9.94 -5.69
C GLU A 20 1.70 -9.97 -4.64
N GLY A 21 2.06 -9.94 -3.36
CA GLY A 21 1.12 -9.84 -2.25
C GLY A 21 0.28 -8.57 -2.29
N SER A 22 0.86 -7.43 -2.69
CA SER A 22 0.11 -6.18 -2.87
C SER A 22 -0.95 -6.31 -3.97
N LEU A 23 -0.56 -6.84 -5.13
CA LEU A 23 -1.44 -7.01 -6.28
C LEU A 23 -2.57 -8.01 -5.99
N ASP A 24 -2.29 -9.10 -5.29
CA ASP A 24 -3.31 -10.08 -4.94
C ASP A 24 -4.30 -9.54 -3.92
N ALA A 25 -3.85 -8.78 -2.92
CA ALA A 25 -4.75 -8.09 -2.00
C ALA A 25 -5.65 -7.05 -2.71
N LEU A 26 -5.11 -6.31 -3.67
CA LEU A 26 -5.88 -5.35 -4.48
C LEU A 26 -6.96 -6.05 -5.33
N LYS A 27 -6.65 -7.20 -5.94
CA LYS A 27 -7.65 -8.01 -6.66
C LYS A 27 -8.76 -8.50 -5.74
N LEU A 28 -8.42 -8.98 -4.54
CA LEU A 28 -9.40 -9.41 -3.55
C LEU A 28 -10.30 -8.24 -3.10
N ALA A 29 -9.74 -7.04 -2.97
CA ALA A 29 -10.52 -5.84 -2.66
C ALA A 29 -11.49 -5.48 -3.80
N GLU A 30 -11.05 -5.56 -5.06
CA GLU A 30 -11.92 -5.39 -6.22
C GLU A 30 -13.07 -6.41 -6.22
N GLU A 31 -12.78 -7.70 -6.02
CA GLU A 31 -13.77 -8.78 -5.94
C GLU A 31 -14.76 -8.57 -4.79
N ALA A 32 -14.31 -8.00 -3.67
CA ALA A 32 -15.15 -7.64 -2.53
C ALA A 32 -16.02 -6.38 -2.77
N GLY A 33 -15.86 -5.70 -3.92
CA GLY A 33 -16.66 -4.52 -4.31
C GLY A 33 -16.07 -3.18 -3.85
N PHE A 34 -14.78 -3.14 -3.50
CA PHE A 34 -14.07 -1.86 -3.37
C PHE A 34 -13.79 -1.27 -4.74
N THR A 35 -14.05 0.02 -4.88
CA THR A 35 -13.90 0.77 -6.14
C THR A 35 -12.74 1.73 -6.11
N ASP A 36 -12.37 2.18 -4.90
CA ASP A 36 -11.35 3.17 -4.66
C ASP A 36 -10.62 2.82 -3.35
N ILE A 37 -9.30 2.99 -3.34
CA ILE A 37 -8.45 2.68 -2.19
C ILE A 37 -7.46 3.83 -2.00
N ILE A 38 -7.30 4.27 -0.76
CA ILE A 38 -6.27 5.22 -0.35
C ILE A 38 -5.21 4.46 0.43
N LEU A 39 -4.01 4.31 -0.14
CA LEU A 39 -2.88 3.70 0.55
C LEU A 39 -2.39 4.64 1.67
N THR A 40 -2.34 4.14 2.90
CA THR A 40 -1.93 4.91 4.08
C THR A 40 -0.82 4.19 4.86
N PRO A 41 0.35 3.93 4.24
CA PRO A 41 1.44 3.27 4.93
C PRO A 41 1.92 4.12 6.11
N HIS A 42 2.54 3.47 7.09
CA HIS A 42 3.08 4.15 8.25
C HIS A 42 4.15 5.17 7.87
N TYR A 43 4.07 6.35 8.50
CA TYR A 43 5.19 7.28 8.62
C TYR A 43 5.53 7.44 10.09
N ILE A 44 6.65 6.85 10.50
CA ILE A 44 7.15 6.93 11.87
C ILE A 44 8.63 7.29 11.76
N LYS A 45 8.97 8.51 12.18
CA LYS A 45 10.36 8.98 12.16
C LYS A 45 11.27 7.98 12.90
N ASP A 46 12.42 7.70 12.30
CA ASP A 46 13.43 6.74 12.78
C ASP A 46 12.98 5.25 12.80
N TYR A 47 11.79 4.90 12.29
CA TYR A 47 11.30 3.52 12.20
C TYR A 47 10.76 3.16 10.81
N TYR A 48 9.73 3.88 10.34
CA TYR A 48 9.20 3.84 8.97
C TYR A 48 9.37 5.22 8.33
N ASP A 49 10.62 5.62 8.13
CA ASP A 49 10.99 6.95 7.61
C ASP A 49 11.25 6.90 6.09
N ASN A 50 10.23 6.44 5.35
CA ASN A 50 10.29 6.43 3.90
C ASN A 50 10.23 7.84 3.36
N SER A 51 11.16 8.17 2.46
CA SER A 51 11.08 9.42 1.73
C SER A 51 9.85 9.41 0.82
N ILE A 52 9.29 10.59 0.57
CA ILE A 52 8.18 10.77 -0.39
C ILE A 52 8.55 10.21 -1.77
N GLU A 53 9.82 10.33 -2.17
CA GLU A 53 10.27 9.81 -3.47
C GLU A 53 10.24 8.27 -3.49
N ASN A 54 10.72 7.61 -2.44
CA ASN A 54 10.64 6.15 -2.32
C ASN A 54 9.19 5.65 -2.37
N THR A 55 8.29 6.31 -1.64
CA THR A 55 6.86 5.96 -1.66
C THR A 55 6.25 6.14 -3.05
N LYS A 56 6.60 7.21 -3.76
CA LYS A 56 6.13 7.44 -5.14
C LYS A 56 6.69 6.44 -6.13
N ASP A 57 7.93 6.00 -5.94
CA ASP A 57 8.52 4.98 -6.81
C ASP A 57 7.85 3.63 -6.60
N LYS A 58 7.61 3.24 -5.33
CA LYS A 58 6.83 2.03 -5.02
C LYS A 58 5.41 2.09 -5.56
N LEU A 59 4.77 3.26 -5.53
CA LEU A 59 3.42 3.42 -6.08
C LEU A 59 3.36 3.16 -7.59
N LYS A 60 4.45 3.40 -8.34
CA LYS A 60 4.49 3.13 -9.79
C LYS A 60 4.64 1.63 -10.12
N GLU A 61 4.98 0.81 -9.13
CA GLU A 61 5.13 -0.64 -9.28
C GLU A 61 3.76 -1.36 -9.23
N LEU A 62 2.76 -0.73 -8.59
CA LEU A 62 1.36 -1.19 -8.53
C LEU A 62 0.58 -0.86 -9.81
#